data_AF-A0A949B0V7-F1
#
_entry.id   AF-A0A949B0V7-F1
#
_cell.length_a   1.000
_cell.length_b   1.000
_cell.length_c   1.000
_cell.angle_alpha   90.00
_cell.angle_beta   90.00
_cell.angle_gamma   90.00
#
_symmetry.space_group_name_H-M   'P 1'
#
loop_
_entity.id
_entity.type
_entity.pdbx_description
1 polymer ?
#
loop_
_entity_poly.entity_id
_entity_poly.type
_entity_poly.pdbx_seq_one_letter_code
_entity_poly.pdbx_strand_id
1 'polypeptide(L)'
;KDFGEKELGLKKTRNYETVYLESPQAPIYMVSASPKDRLDRITWWFPVVGDMPYLGFFDLKKAKAEKEKLLKKDLDVIIGRADAYSTLGWFRDPVTMNLVTGSTVDLAEIILHEMTHTTLYVKGQGEFNEGLAVLVGKAGAFLFLKKTYGPTHPLTIEAQKSIEDERIFSPFLKLLLEKLKHLYDSPISYQEKLTEREKIFARSIEEFNCLKNRLHTDRFTRFGTAKLNNAYLMSVGLYHENFLFFESVLKKNGNSIRETLAFFKGLAREEGDIMKRTREWLGPGIPTASPFCKGGLRGIFLVQPESIENLPSRRLTNSNNWLNLD
;
A
#
# COMPACT_ATOMS: atom_id res chain seq x y z
N LYS A 1 -12.55 -12.60 -11.17
CA LYS A 1 -13.43 -13.22 -10.16
C LYS A 1 -13.32 -14.75 -10.16
N ASP A 2 -13.81 -15.45 -11.19
CA ASP A 2 -13.77 -16.92 -11.28
C ASP A 2 -12.42 -17.56 -10.93
N PHE A 3 -11.32 -17.01 -11.44
CA PHE A 3 -9.97 -17.45 -11.11
C PHE A 3 -9.68 -17.40 -9.61
N GLY A 4 -10.06 -16.31 -8.93
CA GLY A 4 -9.90 -16.15 -7.49
C GLY A 4 -10.67 -17.19 -6.68
N GLU A 5 -11.91 -17.47 -7.08
CA GLU A 5 -12.77 -18.45 -6.40
C GLU A 5 -12.27 -19.88 -6.61
N LYS A 6 -11.96 -20.25 -7.87
CA LYS A 6 -11.67 -21.64 -8.26
C LYS A 6 -10.22 -22.03 -8.00
N GLU A 7 -9.27 -21.12 -8.21
CA GLU A 7 -7.84 -21.42 -8.16
C GLU A 7 -7.24 -20.97 -6.82
N LEU A 8 -7.51 -19.73 -6.40
CA LEU A 8 -6.87 -19.15 -5.22
C LEU A 8 -7.54 -19.50 -3.88
N GLY A 9 -8.76 -20.05 -3.90
CA GLY A 9 -9.51 -20.38 -2.69
C GLY A 9 -10.18 -19.18 -2.02
N LEU A 10 -10.42 -18.11 -2.79
CA LEU A 10 -11.19 -16.95 -2.32
C LEU A 10 -12.68 -17.30 -2.22
N LYS A 11 -13.36 -16.67 -1.26
CA LYS A 11 -14.79 -16.89 -1.00
C LYS A 11 -15.60 -16.41 -2.21
N LYS A 12 -16.54 -17.24 -2.66
CA LYS A 12 -17.54 -16.84 -3.65
C LYS A 12 -18.50 -15.81 -3.05
N THR A 13 -18.65 -14.68 -3.73
CA THR A 13 -19.60 -13.61 -3.38
C THR A 13 -20.33 -13.14 -4.64
N ARG A 14 -21.29 -12.22 -4.49
CA ARG A 14 -21.96 -11.55 -5.63
C ARG A 14 -21.29 -10.24 -6.04
N ASN A 15 -20.13 -9.92 -5.46
CA ASN A 15 -19.41 -8.69 -5.76
C ASN A 15 -18.72 -8.82 -7.13
N TYR A 16 -18.69 -7.73 -7.88
CA TYR A 16 -18.09 -7.65 -9.22
C TYR A 16 -18.73 -8.61 -10.25
N GLU A 17 -19.99 -9.00 -10.05
CA GLU A 17 -20.79 -9.76 -11.04
C GLU A 17 -21.55 -8.83 -12.01
N THR A 18 -21.63 -7.53 -11.71
CA THR A 18 -22.28 -6.51 -12.53
C THR A 18 -21.31 -5.40 -12.90
N VAL A 19 -21.54 -4.72 -14.03
CA VAL A 19 -20.74 -3.59 -14.48
C VAL A 19 -21.62 -2.34 -14.50
N TYR A 20 -21.11 -1.23 -13.97
CA TYR A 20 -21.77 0.07 -13.97
C TYR A 20 -20.90 1.10 -14.69
N LEU A 21 -21.31 1.50 -15.90
CA LEU A 21 -20.53 2.33 -16.83
C LEU A 21 -21.16 3.70 -17.12
N GLU A 22 -22.28 4.06 -16.49
CA GLU A 22 -23.09 5.21 -16.92
C GLU A 22 -22.42 6.57 -16.71
N SER A 23 -21.51 6.72 -15.74
CA SER A 23 -20.71 7.94 -15.58
C SER A 23 -19.42 7.67 -14.81
N PRO A 24 -18.30 8.34 -15.13
CA PRO A 24 -17.12 8.33 -14.27
C PRO A 24 -17.54 8.78 -12.87
N GLN A 25 -17.35 7.91 -11.88
CA GLN A 25 -17.68 8.28 -10.51
C GLN A 25 -16.72 9.38 -10.07
N ALA A 26 -17.28 10.47 -9.53
CA ALA A 26 -16.47 11.49 -8.88
C ALA A 26 -15.63 10.81 -7.79
N PRO A 27 -14.33 11.15 -7.68
CA PRO A 27 -13.46 10.49 -6.73
C PRO A 27 -13.93 10.74 -5.30
N ILE A 28 -13.65 9.78 -4.41
CA ILE A 28 -13.82 9.99 -2.98
C ILE A 28 -12.53 10.59 -2.43
N TYR A 29 -12.68 11.68 -1.69
CA TYR A 29 -11.58 12.33 -0.99
C TYR A 29 -11.50 11.75 0.42
N MET A 30 -10.37 11.17 0.78
CA MET A 30 -10.15 10.54 2.07
C MET A 30 -9.29 11.45 2.94
N VAL A 31 -9.81 11.91 4.08
CA VAL A 31 -9.02 12.68 5.05
C VAL A 31 -8.46 11.72 6.08
N SER A 32 -7.13 11.67 6.19
CA SER A 32 -6.42 10.92 7.24
C SER A 32 -5.60 11.88 8.08
N ALA A 33 -5.46 11.59 9.37
CA ALA A 33 -4.67 12.42 10.28
C ALA A 33 -3.80 11.57 11.23
N SER A 34 -2.72 12.18 11.70
CA SER A 34 -1.76 11.59 12.63
C SER A 34 -1.23 12.67 13.57
N PRO A 35 -0.91 12.36 14.84
CA PRO A 35 -0.07 13.24 15.64
C PRO A 35 1.29 13.45 14.97
N LYS A 36 1.91 14.59 15.21
CA LYS A 36 3.18 14.97 14.59
C LYS A 36 4.41 14.31 15.21
N ASP A 37 4.28 13.82 16.44
CA ASP A 37 5.36 13.32 17.29
C ASP A 37 5.35 11.81 17.51
N ARG A 38 4.44 11.08 16.86
CA ARG A 38 4.36 9.61 16.90
C ARG A 38 3.74 9.09 15.61
N LEU A 39 4.07 7.86 15.25
CA LEU A 39 3.43 7.14 14.16
C LEU A 39 2.15 6.48 14.67
N ASP A 40 1.04 7.21 14.58
CA ASP A 40 -0.27 6.73 15.00
C ASP A 40 -1.38 7.32 14.13
N ARG A 41 -2.53 6.65 14.06
CA ARG A 41 -3.66 7.09 13.24
C ARG A 41 -4.74 7.68 14.12
N ILE A 42 -5.21 8.87 13.74
CA ILE A 42 -6.49 9.35 14.26
C ILE A 42 -7.58 8.50 13.63
N THR A 43 -8.43 7.91 14.47
CA THR A 43 -9.56 7.08 14.03
C THR A 43 -10.89 7.76 14.31
N TRP A 44 -11.89 7.35 13.54
CA TRP A 44 -13.29 7.76 13.71
C TRP A 44 -14.15 6.52 13.90
N TRP A 45 -14.93 6.50 14.97
CA TRP A 45 -15.81 5.39 15.27
C TRP A 45 -17.14 5.52 14.52
N PHE A 46 -17.54 4.43 13.86
CA PHE A 46 -18.84 4.30 13.19
C PHE A 46 -19.61 3.11 13.77
N PRO A 47 -20.94 3.21 14.02
CA PRO A 47 -21.72 2.18 14.70
C PRO A 47 -21.64 0.77 14.12
N VAL A 48 -21.48 0.66 12.79
CA VAL A 48 -21.46 -0.63 12.08
C VAL A 48 -20.02 -1.12 11.80
N VAL A 49 -19.12 -0.20 11.48
CA VAL A 49 -17.77 -0.51 10.98
C VAL A 49 -16.71 -0.50 12.09
N GLY A 50 -16.96 0.22 13.19
CA GLY A 50 -15.99 0.47 14.25
C GLY A 50 -15.05 1.62 13.88
N ASP A 51 -13.82 1.56 14.37
CA ASP A 51 -12.80 2.58 14.16
C ASP A 51 -12.23 2.52 12.73
N MET A 52 -12.43 3.59 11.98
CA MET A 52 -11.87 3.78 10.65
C MET A 52 -10.70 4.78 10.68
N PRO A 53 -9.60 4.52 9.97
CA PRO A 53 -8.42 5.38 9.98
C PRO A 53 -8.51 6.61 9.05
N TYR A 54 -9.69 6.87 8.47
CA TYR A 54 -9.95 8.00 7.57
C TYR A 54 -11.44 8.39 7.54
N LEU A 55 -11.71 9.60 7.04
CA LEU A 55 -13.05 10.08 6.68
C LEU A 55 -13.18 10.23 5.17
N GLY A 56 -14.24 9.66 4.58
CA GLY A 56 -14.56 9.79 3.16
C GLY A 56 -15.48 10.97 2.85
N PHE A 57 -15.19 11.72 1.79
CA PHE A 57 -15.98 12.85 1.31
C PHE A 57 -16.19 12.78 -0.20
N PHE A 58 -17.42 12.99 -0.66
CA PHE A 58 -17.73 13.18 -2.09
C PHE A 58 -17.48 14.62 -2.59
N ASP A 59 -17.25 15.56 -1.67
CA ASP A 59 -17.02 16.97 -1.97
C ASP A 59 -15.64 17.40 -1.43
N LEU A 60 -14.74 17.78 -2.34
CA LEU A 60 -13.39 18.24 -2.02
C LEU A 60 -13.41 19.46 -1.07
N LYS A 61 -14.39 20.35 -1.18
CA LYS A 61 -14.48 21.51 -0.28
C LYS A 61 -14.74 21.07 1.16
N LYS A 62 -15.57 20.04 1.35
CA LYS A 62 -15.82 19.44 2.69
C LYS A 62 -14.58 18.72 3.22
N ALA A 63 -13.88 17.97 2.37
CA ALA A 63 -12.60 17.33 2.74
C ALA A 63 -11.55 18.38 3.18
N LYS A 64 -11.42 19.47 2.42
CA LYS A 64 -10.53 20.59 2.76
C LYS A 64 -10.93 21.29 4.06
N ALA A 65 -12.23 21.53 4.27
CA ALA A 65 -12.71 22.11 5.52
C ALA A 65 -12.38 21.22 6.74
N GLU A 66 -12.49 19.90 6.59
CA GLU A 66 -12.10 18.96 7.66
C GLU A 66 -10.59 18.94 7.87
N LYS A 67 -9.80 18.96 6.79
CA LYS A 67 -8.33 19.11 6.87
C LYS A 67 -7.94 20.34 7.70
N GLU A 68 -8.54 21.50 7.44
CA GLU A 68 -8.24 22.73 8.19
C GLU A 68 -8.60 22.62 9.68
N LYS A 69 -9.69 21.93 10.03
CA LYS A 69 -10.04 21.69 11.45
C LYS A 69 -9.00 20.81 12.14
N LEU A 70 -8.51 19.77 11.47
CA LEU A 70 -7.52 18.85 12.02
C LEU A 70 -6.13 19.50 12.12
N LEU A 71 -5.75 20.32 11.14
CA LEU A 71 -4.51 21.12 11.21
C LEU A 71 -4.49 22.08 12.41
N LYS A 72 -5.64 22.70 12.73
CA LYS A 72 -5.79 23.54 13.94
C LYS A 72 -5.64 22.79 15.25
N LYS A 73 -5.73 21.45 15.25
CA LYS A 73 -5.45 20.58 16.39
C LYS A 73 -3.98 20.12 16.44
N ASP A 74 -3.11 20.76 15.67
CA ASP A 74 -1.69 20.44 15.55
C ASP A 74 -1.41 19.00 15.05
N LEU A 75 -2.27 18.50 14.16
CA LEU A 75 -2.11 17.19 13.53
C LEU A 75 -1.42 17.32 12.17
N ASP A 76 -0.72 16.28 11.76
CA ASP A 76 -0.41 16.05 10.36
C ASP A 76 -1.66 15.52 9.67
N VAL A 77 -1.97 16.04 8.48
CA VAL A 77 -3.21 15.71 7.77
C VAL A 77 -2.92 15.58 6.28
N ILE A 78 -3.55 14.59 5.65
CA ILE A 78 -3.47 14.37 4.21
C ILE A 78 -4.87 14.16 3.62
N ILE A 79 -5.08 14.61 2.39
CA ILE A 79 -6.26 14.28 1.59
C ILE A 79 -5.82 13.28 0.52
N GLY A 80 -6.24 12.04 0.69
CA GLY A 80 -6.20 10.96 -0.27
C GLY A 80 -7.24 11.13 -1.37
N ARG A 81 -6.99 10.52 -2.54
CA ARG A 81 -8.00 10.35 -3.58
C ARG A 81 -8.16 8.87 -3.92
N ALA A 82 -9.35 8.33 -3.72
CA ALA A 82 -9.71 7.00 -4.17
C ALA A 82 -10.58 7.09 -5.43
N ASP A 83 -10.12 6.47 -6.52
CA ASP A 83 -10.85 6.40 -7.79
C ASP A 83 -11.83 5.21 -7.82
N ALA A 84 -11.73 4.28 -6.87
CA ALA A 84 -12.68 3.22 -6.62
C ALA A 84 -13.03 3.14 -5.13
N TYR A 85 -14.26 2.73 -4.82
CA TYR A 85 -14.62 2.31 -3.48
C TYR A 85 -14.99 0.83 -3.50
N SER A 86 -14.54 0.10 -2.50
CA SER A 86 -15.07 -1.19 -2.11
C SER A 86 -15.73 -1.01 -0.77
N THR A 87 -16.92 -1.58 -0.60
CA THR A 87 -17.64 -1.50 0.65
C THR A 87 -17.17 -2.57 1.62
N LEU A 88 -15.93 -3.06 1.50
CA LEU A 88 -15.40 -4.22 2.24
C LEU A 88 -16.31 -5.45 2.09
N GLY A 89 -17.02 -5.52 0.96
CA GLY A 89 -18.00 -6.55 0.61
C GLY A 89 -19.32 -6.55 1.39
N TRP A 90 -19.67 -5.45 2.05
CA TRP A 90 -20.99 -5.27 2.66
C TRP A 90 -22.10 -5.04 1.62
N PHE A 91 -21.76 -4.55 0.43
CA PHE A 91 -22.66 -4.38 -0.71
C PHE A 91 -22.17 -5.15 -1.95
N ARG A 92 -23.06 -5.32 -2.93
CA ARG A 92 -22.75 -5.92 -4.24
C ARG A 92 -22.00 -4.89 -5.09
N ASP A 93 -20.72 -4.70 -4.82
CA ASP A 93 -19.93 -3.68 -5.49
C ASP A 93 -19.81 -4.01 -7.00
N PRO A 94 -20.27 -3.15 -7.92
CA PRO A 94 -20.11 -3.37 -9.36
C PRO A 94 -18.68 -3.08 -9.81
N VAL A 95 -18.28 -3.63 -10.95
CA VAL A 95 -17.12 -3.11 -11.68
C VAL A 95 -17.50 -1.73 -12.23
N THR A 96 -16.77 -0.69 -11.84
CA THR A 96 -17.07 0.72 -12.20
C THR A 96 -16.26 1.17 -13.41
N MET A 97 -16.71 2.23 -14.10
CA MET A 97 -15.97 2.83 -15.22
C MET A 97 -14.51 3.13 -14.86
N ASN A 98 -14.25 3.70 -13.67
CA ASN A 98 -12.89 4.05 -13.23
C ASN A 98 -11.96 2.82 -13.15
N LEU A 99 -12.50 1.67 -12.73
CA LEU A 99 -11.77 0.40 -12.68
C LEU A 99 -11.48 -0.15 -14.09
N VAL A 100 -12.42 -0.01 -15.02
CA VAL A 100 -12.28 -0.48 -16.40
C VAL A 100 -11.34 0.40 -17.23
N THR A 101 -11.33 1.71 -16.97
CA THR A 101 -10.43 2.66 -17.67
C THR A 101 -8.99 2.63 -17.16
N GLY A 102 -8.74 1.99 -16.01
CA GLY A 102 -7.38 1.75 -15.50
C GLY A 102 -6.64 0.66 -16.29
N SER A 103 -5.46 0.24 -15.80
CA SER A 103 -4.75 -0.88 -16.41
C SER A 103 -5.47 -2.21 -16.13
N THR A 104 -5.37 -3.17 -17.05
CA THR A 104 -5.91 -4.52 -16.84
C THR A 104 -5.23 -5.22 -15.65
N VAL A 105 -3.95 -4.90 -15.38
CA VAL A 105 -3.22 -5.40 -14.22
C VAL A 105 -3.84 -4.88 -12.92
N ASP A 106 -4.09 -3.57 -12.84
CA ASP A 106 -4.72 -2.95 -11.66
C ASP A 106 -6.14 -3.45 -11.43
N LEU A 107 -6.92 -3.64 -12.49
CA LEU A 107 -8.27 -4.21 -12.39
C LEU A 107 -8.24 -5.62 -11.78
N ALA A 108 -7.34 -6.48 -12.25
CA ALA A 108 -7.19 -7.82 -11.71
C ALA A 108 -6.70 -7.79 -10.25
N GLU A 109 -5.73 -6.93 -9.94
CA GLU A 109 -5.18 -6.73 -8.60
C GLU A 109 -6.27 -6.28 -7.62
N ILE A 110 -7.06 -5.25 -7.97
CA ILE A 110 -8.13 -4.73 -7.12
C ILE A 110 -9.23 -5.76 -6.88
N ILE A 111 -9.72 -6.42 -7.93
CA ILE A 111 -10.78 -7.43 -7.75
C ILE A 111 -10.31 -8.53 -6.77
N LEU A 112 -9.06 -8.96 -6.87
CA LEU A 112 -8.51 -10.01 -6.01
C LEU A 112 -8.18 -9.49 -4.60
N HIS A 113 -7.73 -8.23 -4.45
CA HIS A 113 -7.58 -7.54 -3.17
C HIS A 113 -8.91 -7.53 -2.41
N GLU A 114 -9.97 -7.07 -3.06
CA GLU A 114 -11.28 -6.93 -2.42
C GLU A 114 -11.95 -8.26 -2.12
N MET A 115 -11.78 -9.24 -3.01
CA MET A 115 -12.18 -10.62 -2.72
C MET A 115 -11.44 -11.19 -1.49
N THR A 116 -10.22 -10.73 -1.20
CA THR A 116 -9.47 -11.15 0.01
C THR A 116 -10.15 -10.67 1.28
N HIS A 117 -10.58 -9.40 1.34
CA HIS A 117 -11.33 -8.89 2.50
C HIS A 117 -12.62 -9.67 2.75
N THR A 118 -13.35 -10.06 1.70
CA THR A 118 -14.56 -10.89 1.87
C THR A 118 -14.25 -12.34 2.31
N THR A 119 -13.02 -12.79 2.09
CA THR A 119 -12.56 -14.14 2.41
C THR A 119 -12.03 -14.25 3.83
N LEU A 120 -11.25 -13.25 4.27
CA LEU A 120 -10.68 -13.17 5.61
C LEU A 120 -10.51 -11.71 6.01
N TYR A 121 -11.15 -11.35 7.12
CA TYR A 121 -11.02 -10.04 7.74
C TYR A 121 -10.97 -10.24 9.27
N VAL A 122 -9.96 -9.65 9.91
CA VAL A 122 -9.76 -9.73 11.35
C VAL A 122 -10.01 -8.33 11.94
N LYS A 123 -11.05 -8.22 12.78
CA LYS A 123 -11.46 -6.96 13.37
C LYS A 123 -10.31 -6.32 14.16
N GLY A 124 -10.09 -5.02 13.94
CA GLY A 124 -9.06 -4.24 14.62
C GLY A 124 -7.63 -4.47 14.13
N GLN A 125 -7.40 -5.37 13.16
CA GLN A 125 -6.06 -5.68 12.64
C GLN A 125 -5.86 -5.14 11.23
N GLY A 126 -5.94 -3.80 11.07
CA GLY A 126 -5.88 -3.12 9.77
C GLY A 126 -4.62 -3.43 8.95
N GLU A 127 -3.44 -3.40 9.58
CA GLU A 127 -2.17 -3.77 8.93
C GLU A 127 -2.16 -5.19 8.40
N PHE A 128 -2.81 -6.11 9.12
CA PHE A 128 -2.97 -7.47 8.65
C PHE A 128 -3.90 -7.54 7.45
N ASN A 129 -5.09 -6.93 7.57
CA ASN A 129 -6.13 -7.01 6.56
C ASN A 129 -5.66 -6.42 5.22
N GLU A 130 -5.08 -5.22 5.24
CA GLU A 130 -4.60 -4.56 4.03
C GLU A 130 -3.34 -5.23 3.47
N GLY A 131 -2.38 -5.57 4.33
CA GLY A 131 -1.14 -6.23 3.87
C GLY A 131 -1.39 -7.60 3.22
N LEU A 132 -2.31 -8.40 3.77
CA LEU A 132 -2.72 -9.67 3.15
C LEU A 132 -3.41 -9.43 1.80
N ALA A 133 -4.32 -8.45 1.73
CA ALA A 133 -5.05 -8.13 0.51
C ALA A 133 -4.12 -7.62 -0.61
N VAL A 134 -3.11 -6.79 -0.29
CA VAL A 134 -2.08 -6.36 -1.24
C VAL A 134 -1.28 -7.55 -1.76
N LEU A 135 -0.83 -8.45 -0.89
CA LEU A 135 -0.12 -9.67 -1.30
C LEU A 135 -0.97 -10.50 -2.28
N VAL A 136 -2.21 -10.82 -1.88
CA VAL A 136 -3.10 -11.67 -2.68
C VAL A 136 -3.51 -11.00 -3.98
N GLY A 137 -3.78 -9.69 -3.96
CA GLY A 137 -4.09 -8.89 -5.14
C GLY A 137 -2.97 -8.98 -6.18
N LYS A 138 -1.73 -8.66 -5.78
CA LYS A 138 -0.57 -8.66 -6.68
C LYS A 138 -0.19 -10.06 -7.15
N ALA A 139 0.01 -10.99 -6.23
CA ALA A 139 0.40 -12.36 -6.58
C ALA A 139 -0.70 -13.07 -7.38
N GLY A 140 -1.96 -12.85 -7.01
CA GLY A 140 -3.12 -13.39 -7.71
C GLY A 140 -3.27 -12.82 -9.11
N ALA A 141 -3.07 -11.51 -9.32
CA ALA A 141 -3.11 -10.88 -10.64
C ALA A 141 -1.99 -11.43 -11.54
N PHE A 142 -0.77 -11.58 -11.01
CA PHE A 142 0.33 -12.22 -11.75
C PHE A 142 -0.02 -13.65 -12.18
N LEU A 143 -0.54 -14.48 -11.26
CA LEU A 143 -0.93 -15.87 -11.58
C LEU A 143 -2.07 -15.92 -12.60
N PHE A 144 -3.07 -15.04 -12.47
CA PHE A 144 -4.20 -14.95 -13.38
C PHE A 144 -3.74 -14.59 -14.80
N LEU A 145 -2.94 -13.53 -14.94
CA LEU A 145 -2.44 -13.06 -16.23
C LEU A 145 -1.49 -14.07 -16.87
N LYS A 146 -0.62 -14.70 -16.06
CA LYS A 146 0.24 -15.80 -16.53
C LYS A 146 -0.57 -16.99 -17.05
N LYS A 147 -1.64 -17.40 -16.36
CA LYS A 147 -2.51 -18.49 -16.80
C LYS A 147 -3.30 -18.13 -18.06
N THR A 148 -3.75 -16.88 -18.17
CA THR A 148 -4.64 -16.42 -19.25
C THR A 148 -3.88 -16.11 -20.54
N TYR A 149 -2.72 -15.45 -20.43
CA TYR A 149 -1.98 -14.92 -21.57
C TYR A 149 -0.58 -15.50 -21.75
N GLY A 150 -0.08 -16.26 -20.78
CA GLY A 150 1.28 -16.82 -20.77
C GLY A 150 2.31 -15.94 -20.06
N PRO A 151 3.51 -16.48 -19.79
CA PRO A 151 4.53 -15.84 -18.95
C PRO A 151 5.19 -14.60 -19.59
N THR A 152 5.23 -14.53 -20.92
CA THR A 152 5.93 -13.46 -21.67
C THR A 152 5.00 -12.36 -22.17
N HIS A 153 3.68 -12.46 -21.90
CA HIS A 153 2.74 -11.43 -22.31
C HIS A 153 3.00 -10.10 -21.57
N PRO A 154 2.87 -8.93 -22.22
CA PRO A 154 3.16 -7.64 -21.59
C PRO A 154 2.44 -7.42 -20.25
N LEU A 155 1.17 -7.80 -20.13
CA LEU A 155 0.41 -7.70 -18.87
C LEU A 155 1.00 -8.58 -17.77
N THR A 156 1.47 -9.79 -18.10
CA THR A 156 2.10 -10.69 -17.12
C THR A 156 3.44 -10.12 -16.64
N ILE A 157 4.22 -9.55 -17.55
CA ILE A 157 5.49 -8.88 -17.24
C ILE A 157 5.24 -7.65 -16.36
N GLU A 158 4.24 -6.83 -16.67
CA GLU A 158 3.84 -5.68 -15.86
C GLU A 158 3.43 -6.07 -14.44
N ALA A 159 2.60 -7.12 -14.30
CA ALA A 159 2.22 -7.64 -12.99
C ALA A 159 3.42 -8.16 -12.19
N GLN A 160 4.38 -8.82 -12.84
CA GLN A 160 5.62 -9.25 -12.22
C GLN A 160 6.47 -8.05 -11.75
N LYS A 161 6.65 -7.04 -12.61
CA LYS A 161 7.37 -5.81 -12.29
C LYS A 161 6.75 -5.06 -11.11
N SER A 162 5.42 -5.07 -10.99
CA SER A 162 4.74 -4.48 -9.83
C SER A 162 5.12 -5.15 -8.50
N ILE A 163 5.30 -6.47 -8.50
CA ILE A 163 5.79 -7.22 -7.32
C ILE A 163 7.27 -6.91 -7.05
N GLU A 164 8.08 -6.77 -8.10
CA GLU A 164 9.50 -6.40 -7.98
C GLU A 164 9.66 -4.99 -7.37
N ASP A 165 8.80 -4.05 -7.73
CA ASP A 165 8.78 -2.71 -7.16
C ASP A 165 8.42 -2.71 -5.67
N GLU A 166 7.51 -3.57 -5.22
CA GLU A 166 7.22 -3.74 -3.78
C GLU A 166 8.45 -4.23 -3.01
N ARG A 167 9.24 -5.14 -3.60
CA ARG A 167 10.49 -5.64 -3.00
C ARG A 167 11.56 -4.55 -2.87
N ILE A 168 11.43 -3.44 -3.59
CA ILE A 168 12.29 -2.26 -3.49
C ILE A 168 11.69 -1.25 -2.49
N PHE A 169 10.40 -0.97 -2.61
CA PHE A 169 9.73 0.10 -1.87
C PHE A 169 9.44 -0.27 -0.41
N SER A 170 8.94 -1.48 -0.15
CA SER A 170 8.58 -1.95 1.20
C SER A 170 9.75 -1.84 2.20
N PRO A 171 10.98 -2.31 1.90
CA PRO A 171 12.13 -2.15 2.79
C PRO A 171 12.53 -0.70 3.04
N PHE A 172 12.46 0.14 2.02
CA PHE A 172 12.73 1.57 2.14
C PHE A 172 11.74 2.23 3.10
N LEU A 173 10.44 2.00 2.88
CA LEU A 173 9.38 2.57 3.70
C LEU A 173 9.48 2.10 5.15
N LYS A 174 9.72 0.81 5.35
CA LYS A 174 9.92 0.24 6.68
C LYS A 174 11.07 0.91 7.43
N LEU A 175 12.23 1.09 6.77
CA LEU A 175 13.37 1.76 7.39
C LEU A 175 13.07 3.23 7.74
N LEU A 176 12.33 3.94 6.89
CA LEU A 176 11.88 5.30 7.17
C LEU A 176 10.97 5.34 8.42
N LEU A 177 9.99 4.45 8.51
CA LEU A 177 9.09 4.36 9.67
C LEU A 177 9.85 3.98 10.95
N GLU A 178 10.84 3.08 10.87
CA GLU A 178 11.70 2.71 12.00
C GLU A 178 12.57 3.89 12.49
N LYS A 179 13.18 4.66 11.57
CA LYS A 179 13.93 5.89 11.90
C LYS A 179 13.05 6.90 12.65
N LEU A 180 11.81 7.10 12.18
CA LEU A 180 10.85 8.00 12.81
C LEU A 180 10.38 7.49 14.17
N LYS A 181 10.09 6.19 14.28
CA LYS A 181 9.73 5.57 15.56
C LYS A 181 10.82 5.78 16.61
N HIS A 182 12.08 5.51 16.27
CA HIS A 182 13.21 5.74 17.18
C HIS A 182 13.32 7.22 17.60
N LEU A 183 13.12 8.16 16.67
CA LEU A 183 13.09 9.59 17.01
C LEU A 183 11.94 9.92 17.97
N TYR A 184 10.75 9.40 17.71
CA TYR A 184 9.55 9.66 18.50
C TYR A 184 9.59 9.03 19.89
N ASP A 185 10.26 7.90 20.05
CA ASP A 185 10.48 7.23 21.34
C ASP A 185 11.60 7.90 22.16
N SER A 186 12.37 8.82 21.57
CA SER A 186 13.45 9.53 22.27
C SER A 186 12.93 10.53 23.32
N PRO A 187 13.75 10.88 24.34
CA PRO A 187 13.34 11.77 25.43
C PRO A 187 13.43 13.26 25.10
N ILE A 188 13.74 13.64 23.85
CA ILE A 188 13.85 15.06 23.46
C ILE A 188 12.49 15.74 23.42
N SER A 189 12.47 17.08 23.45
CA SER A 189 11.23 17.85 23.48
C SER A 189 10.41 17.68 22.20
N TYR A 190 9.11 17.98 22.28
CA TYR A 190 8.21 17.96 21.12
C TYR A 190 8.76 18.77 19.93
N GLN A 191 9.24 19.99 20.19
CA GLN A 191 9.76 20.86 19.14
C GLN A 191 11.04 20.32 18.50
N GLU A 192 11.94 19.71 19.29
CA GLU A 192 13.13 19.05 18.79
C GLU A 192 12.79 17.82 17.94
N LYS A 193 11.79 17.02 18.35
CA LYS A 193 11.28 15.91 17.52
C LYS A 193 10.81 16.40 16.16
N LEU A 194 10.06 17.50 16.10
CA LEU A 194 9.61 18.04 14.81
C LEU A 194 10.78 18.52 13.94
N THR A 195 11.77 19.19 14.53
CA THR A 195 12.96 19.63 13.78
C THR A 195 13.77 18.44 13.23
N GLU A 196 14.02 17.41 14.03
CA GLU A 196 14.75 16.22 13.59
C GLU A 196 13.94 15.39 12.58
N ARG A 197 12.62 15.34 12.72
CA ARG A 197 11.70 14.67 11.80
C ARG A 197 11.83 15.25 10.39
N GLU A 198 11.80 16.56 10.23
CA GLU A 198 11.93 17.18 8.91
C GLU A 198 13.28 16.85 8.27
N LYS A 199 14.36 16.71 9.07
CA LYS A 199 15.66 16.22 8.55
C LYS A 199 15.62 14.76 8.12
N ILE A 200 14.86 13.91 8.80
CA ILE A 200 14.64 12.50 8.38
C ILE A 200 13.85 12.48 7.07
N PHE A 201 12.77 13.25 6.97
CA PHE A 201 11.99 13.36 5.74
C PHE A 201 12.83 13.79 4.55
N ALA A 202 13.61 14.88 4.69
CA ALA A 202 14.48 15.37 3.61
C ALA A 202 15.48 14.30 3.15
N ARG A 203 16.19 13.66 4.09
CA ARG A 203 17.15 12.59 3.80
C ARG A 203 16.48 11.39 3.11
N SER A 204 15.29 10.98 3.55
CA SER A 204 14.60 9.84 2.96
C SER A 204 14.00 10.13 1.58
N ILE A 205 13.68 11.38 1.25
CA ILE A 205 13.36 11.77 -0.12
C ILE A 205 14.57 11.62 -1.03
N GLU A 206 15.76 12.01 -0.59
CA GLU A 206 17.01 11.82 -1.34
C GLU A 206 17.31 10.32 -1.54
N GLU A 207 17.23 9.53 -0.46
CA GLU A 207 17.38 8.06 -0.50
C GLU A 207 16.39 7.44 -1.51
N PHE A 208 15.12 7.86 -1.48
CA PHE A 208 14.10 7.34 -2.40
C PHE A 208 14.35 7.76 -3.85
N ASN A 209 14.76 9.01 -4.10
CA ASN A 209 15.07 9.48 -5.44
C ASN A 209 16.21 8.66 -6.08
N CYS A 210 17.17 8.19 -5.28
CA CYS A 210 18.20 7.25 -5.76
C CYS A 210 17.62 5.87 -6.11
N LEU A 211 16.59 5.41 -5.38
CA LEU A 211 15.90 4.15 -5.66
C LEU A 211 14.96 4.20 -6.87
N LYS A 212 14.47 5.39 -7.26
CA LYS A 212 13.52 5.53 -8.40
C LYS A 212 14.01 4.89 -9.68
N ASN A 213 15.32 4.97 -9.98
CA ASN A 213 15.91 4.38 -11.18
C ASN A 213 15.93 2.84 -11.17
N ARG A 214 15.69 2.22 -10.02
CA ARG A 214 15.60 0.76 -9.87
C ARG A 214 14.16 0.26 -9.99
N LEU A 215 13.17 1.16 -9.95
CA LEU A 215 11.77 0.80 -10.15
C LEU A 215 11.53 0.42 -11.61
N HIS A 216 10.66 -0.55 -11.81
CA HIS A 216 10.27 -1.10 -13.08
C HIS A 216 8.95 -0.51 -13.60
N THR A 217 8.18 0.14 -12.73
CA THR A 217 6.91 0.80 -13.03
C THR A 217 6.83 2.21 -12.41
N ASP A 218 5.83 3.00 -12.83
CA ASP A 218 5.59 4.33 -12.29
C ASP A 218 4.83 4.33 -10.95
N ARG A 219 4.55 3.16 -10.36
CA ARG A 219 3.66 3.05 -9.18
C ARG A 219 4.14 3.82 -7.97
N PHE A 220 5.44 3.80 -7.69
CA PHE A 220 6.03 4.49 -6.55
C PHE A 220 6.74 5.80 -6.92
N THR A 221 6.85 6.16 -8.21
CA THR A 221 7.67 7.31 -8.64
C THR A 221 7.16 8.64 -8.09
N ARG A 222 5.87 8.70 -7.71
CA ARG A 222 5.23 9.86 -7.07
C ARG A 222 5.36 9.91 -5.54
N PHE A 223 5.97 8.90 -4.91
CA PHE A 223 6.25 8.99 -3.48
C PHE A 223 7.11 10.22 -3.20
N GLY A 224 6.63 11.05 -2.27
CA GLY A 224 7.33 12.26 -1.85
C GLY A 224 7.19 13.47 -2.77
N THR A 225 6.30 13.43 -3.77
CA THR A 225 5.97 14.65 -4.54
C THR A 225 5.20 15.65 -3.69
N ALA A 226 4.32 15.17 -2.81
CA ALA A 226 3.73 15.95 -1.74
C ALA A 226 4.67 15.99 -0.53
N LYS A 227 4.58 17.05 0.28
CA LYS A 227 5.35 17.17 1.52
C LYS A 227 5.06 15.96 2.42
N LEU A 228 6.11 15.24 2.84
CA LEU A 228 5.98 14.15 3.79
C LEU A 228 5.43 14.65 5.13
N ASN A 229 4.54 13.86 5.71
CA ASN A 229 4.00 14.04 7.05
C ASN A 229 3.56 12.67 7.60
N ASN A 230 3.30 12.57 8.90
CA ASN A 230 2.98 11.27 9.50
C ASN A 230 1.68 10.69 8.95
N ALA A 231 0.65 11.50 8.66
CA ALA A 231 -0.62 11.00 8.11
C ALA A 231 -0.46 10.37 6.72
N TYR A 232 0.36 10.97 5.87
CA TYR A 232 0.75 10.41 4.57
C TYR A 232 1.50 9.08 4.75
N LEU A 233 2.52 9.06 5.61
CA LEU A 233 3.32 7.85 5.85
C LEU A 233 2.51 6.72 6.47
N MET A 234 1.59 7.01 7.40
CA MET A 234 0.68 6.01 7.98
C MET A 234 -0.32 5.46 6.96
N SER A 235 -0.74 6.29 6.00
CA SER A 235 -1.64 5.87 4.93
C SER A 235 -0.93 4.96 3.93
N VAL A 236 0.30 5.30 3.53
CA VAL A 236 1.12 4.48 2.63
C VAL A 236 1.62 3.20 3.33
N GLY A 237 2.05 3.31 4.59
CA GLY A 237 2.57 2.20 5.41
C GLY A 237 1.56 1.08 5.60
N LEU A 238 0.27 1.41 5.75
CA LEU A 238 -0.82 0.45 5.88
C LEU A 238 -0.83 -0.61 4.76
N TYR A 239 -0.46 -0.24 3.54
CA TYR A 239 -0.49 -1.13 2.37
C TYR A 239 0.87 -1.75 2.07
N HIS A 240 1.95 -0.99 2.21
CA HIS A 240 3.25 -1.35 1.62
C HIS A 240 4.32 -1.76 2.64
N GLU A 241 4.22 -1.35 3.91
CA GLU A 241 5.28 -1.59 4.90
C GLU A 241 5.60 -3.09 5.04
N ASN A 242 4.55 -3.91 5.14
CA ASN A 242 4.68 -5.31 5.50
C ASN A 242 4.69 -6.27 4.30
N PHE A 243 4.88 -5.79 3.06
CA PHE A 243 4.81 -6.64 1.87
C PHE A 243 5.76 -7.85 1.94
N LEU A 244 7.04 -7.63 2.28
CA LEU A 244 8.02 -8.73 2.39
C LEU A 244 7.70 -9.73 3.52
N PHE A 245 7.00 -9.28 4.58
CA PHE A 245 6.54 -10.16 5.64
C PHE A 245 5.47 -11.13 5.10
N PHE A 246 4.46 -10.62 4.40
CA PHE A 246 3.44 -11.46 3.77
C PHE A 246 4.03 -12.34 2.67
N GLU A 247 4.95 -11.82 1.86
CA GLU A 247 5.64 -12.60 0.82
C GLU A 247 6.42 -13.78 1.43
N SER A 248 7.01 -13.61 2.61
CA SER A 248 7.70 -14.69 3.32
C SER A 248 6.75 -15.80 3.77
N VAL A 249 5.53 -15.45 4.19
CA VAL A 249 4.48 -16.42 4.51
C VAL A 249 4.05 -17.19 3.26
N LEU A 250 3.84 -16.48 2.13
CA LEU A 250 3.51 -17.11 0.86
C LEU A 250 4.57 -18.13 0.44
N LYS A 251 5.86 -17.77 0.53
CA LYS A 251 6.98 -18.67 0.23
C LYS A 251 7.00 -19.90 1.14
N LYS A 252 6.82 -19.71 2.46
CA LYS A 252 6.81 -20.81 3.43
C LYS A 252 5.62 -21.76 3.22
N ASN A 253 4.51 -21.26 2.69
CA ASN A 253 3.35 -22.05 2.26
C ASN A 253 3.46 -22.51 0.78
N GLY A 254 4.67 -22.74 0.27
CA GLY A 254 4.92 -23.34 -1.05
C GLY A 254 4.54 -22.45 -2.24
N ASN A 255 4.51 -21.12 -2.06
CA ASN A 255 3.99 -20.15 -3.02
C ASN A 255 2.51 -20.34 -3.39
N SER A 256 1.72 -20.98 -2.52
CA SER A 256 0.29 -21.17 -2.70
C SER A 256 -0.51 -20.13 -1.93
N ILE A 257 -1.29 -19.31 -2.67
CA ILE A 257 -2.24 -18.36 -2.07
C ILE A 257 -3.31 -19.11 -1.27
N ARG A 258 -3.79 -20.26 -1.77
CA ARG A 258 -4.80 -21.08 -1.08
C ARG A 258 -4.30 -21.55 0.28
N GLU A 259 -3.09 -22.10 0.33
CA GLU A 259 -2.49 -22.56 1.59
C GLU A 259 -2.20 -21.39 2.53
N THR A 260 -1.77 -20.24 1.99
CA THR A 260 -1.57 -19.01 2.78
C THR A 260 -2.86 -18.52 3.42
N LEU A 261 -3.98 -18.52 2.67
CA LEU A 261 -5.30 -18.18 3.21
C LEU A 261 -5.78 -19.21 4.24
N ALA A 262 -5.54 -20.50 4.03
CA ALA A 262 -5.89 -21.54 4.99
C ALA A 262 -5.12 -21.38 6.31
N PHE A 263 -3.81 -21.11 6.22
CA PHE A 263 -2.95 -20.81 7.36
C PHE A 263 -3.48 -19.62 8.18
N PHE A 264 -3.73 -18.47 7.54
CA PHE A 264 -4.23 -17.29 8.24
C PHE A 264 -5.66 -17.47 8.77
N LYS A 265 -6.54 -18.22 8.08
CA LYS A 265 -7.86 -18.59 8.62
C LYS A 265 -7.74 -19.46 9.87
N GLY A 266 -6.73 -20.32 9.95
CA GLY A 266 -6.39 -21.08 11.15
C GLY A 266 -6.00 -20.15 12.30
N LEU A 267 -5.01 -19.27 12.07
CA LEU A 267 -4.56 -18.30 13.08
C LEU A 267 -5.68 -17.36 13.54
N ALA A 268 -6.54 -16.89 12.64
CA ALA A 268 -7.63 -15.97 12.96
C ALA A 268 -8.69 -16.55 13.91
N ARG A 269 -8.69 -17.86 14.18
CA ARG A 269 -9.58 -18.50 15.16
C ARG A 269 -9.14 -18.28 16.60
N GLU A 270 -7.87 -17.96 16.83
CA GLU A 270 -7.35 -17.69 18.17
C GLU A 270 -7.29 -16.18 18.39
N GLU A 271 -7.45 -15.76 19.64
CA GLU A 271 -7.40 -14.36 20.03
C GLU A 271 -5.97 -13.79 19.97
N GLY A 272 -5.87 -12.47 19.86
CA GLY A 272 -4.60 -11.73 19.89
C GLY A 272 -4.05 -11.32 18.51
N ASP A 273 -2.91 -10.65 18.54
CA ASP A 273 -2.23 -10.07 17.38
C ASP A 273 -1.77 -11.18 16.40
N ILE A 274 -2.39 -11.22 15.22
CA ILE A 274 -2.11 -12.23 14.20
C ILE A 274 -0.75 -12.00 13.54
N MET A 275 -0.31 -10.75 13.41
CA MET A 275 1.00 -10.40 12.87
C MET A 275 2.09 -10.93 13.81
N LYS A 276 1.92 -10.75 15.13
CA LYS A 276 2.84 -11.30 16.14
C LYS A 276 2.97 -12.81 16.05
N ARG A 277 1.86 -13.55 16.10
CA ARG A 277 1.87 -15.02 16.01
C ARG A 277 2.45 -15.53 14.68
N THR A 278 2.20 -14.79 13.61
CA THR A 278 2.78 -15.11 12.31
C THR A 278 4.30 -14.89 12.29
N ARG A 279 4.82 -13.84 12.94
CA ARG A 279 6.29 -13.65 13.10
C ARG A 279 6.91 -14.81 13.90
N GLU A 280 6.25 -15.24 14.98
CA GLU A 280 6.67 -16.39 15.78
C GLU A 280 6.71 -17.67 14.95
N TRP A 281 5.67 -17.90 14.13
CA TRP A 281 5.63 -19.04 13.21
C TRP A 281 6.67 -18.96 12.09
N LEU A 282 6.95 -17.77 11.52
CA LEU A 282 7.98 -17.58 10.49
C LEU A 282 9.38 -17.89 11.03
N GLY A 283 9.66 -17.53 12.28
CA GLY A 283 10.99 -17.60 12.88
C GLY A 283 11.90 -16.46 12.42
N PRO A 284 13.21 -16.50 12.75
CA PRO A 284 14.16 -15.38 12.55
C PRO A 284 14.56 -15.10 11.08
N GLY A 285 13.78 -15.54 10.09
CA GLY A 285 14.19 -15.61 8.68
C GLY A 285 13.58 -14.58 7.72
N ILE A 286 12.96 -13.48 8.20
CA ILE A 286 12.40 -12.47 7.28
C ILE A 286 13.56 -11.72 6.63
N PRO A 287 13.74 -11.78 5.30
CA PRO A 287 14.83 -11.09 4.63
C PRO A 287 14.70 -9.58 4.84
N THR A 288 15.72 -8.97 5.44
CA THR A 288 15.90 -7.51 5.38
C THR A 288 16.63 -7.21 4.07
N ALA A 289 15.90 -6.80 3.03
CA ALA A 289 16.54 -6.24 1.85
C ALA A 289 17.22 -4.92 2.26
N SER A 290 18.49 -4.76 1.89
CA SER A 290 19.22 -3.50 2.12
C SER A 290 18.64 -2.42 1.20
N PRO A 291 17.99 -1.37 1.74
CA PRO A 291 17.42 -0.30 0.93
C PRO A 291 18.49 0.67 0.43
N PHE A 292 19.76 0.46 0.76
CA PHE A 292 20.82 1.40 0.43
C PHE A 292 21.22 1.30 -1.04
N CYS A 293 21.29 2.45 -1.70
CA CYS A 293 22.06 2.58 -2.93
C CYS A 293 23.54 2.25 -2.64
N LYS A 294 24.14 1.36 -3.44
CA LYS A 294 25.60 1.17 -3.43
C LYS A 294 26.24 2.50 -3.88
N GLY A 295 26.76 3.29 -2.93
CA GLY A 295 27.40 4.58 -3.24
C GLY A 295 27.37 5.66 -2.16
N GLY A 296 26.68 5.47 -1.03
CA GLY A 296 26.73 6.42 0.09
C GLY A 296 28.06 6.37 0.86
N LEU A 297 29.01 7.22 0.49
CA LEU A 297 30.25 7.59 1.19
C LEU A 297 31.12 6.43 1.75
N ARG A 298 31.95 5.86 0.88
CA ARG A 298 33.36 5.55 1.19
C ARG A 298 34.25 6.20 0.12
N GLY A 299 35.09 7.16 0.53
CA GLY A 299 36.38 7.54 -0.09
C GLY A 299 36.50 7.85 -1.60
N ILE A 300 36.77 9.13 -1.90
CA ILE A 300 37.71 9.70 -2.90
C ILE A 300 38.24 8.77 -4.03
N PHE A 301 37.86 9.04 -5.31
CA PHE A 301 38.71 9.32 -6.50
C PHE A 301 37.94 9.15 -7.83
N LEU A 302 37.95 10.23 -8.63
CA LEU A 302 37.76 10.49 -10.08
C LEU A 302 37.13 9.46 -11.08
N VAL A 303 36.20 9.99 -11.91
CA VAL A 303 36.17 10.06 -13.41
C VAL A 303 34.73 9.88 -14.00
N GLN A 304 34.27 10.86 -14.80
CA GLN A 304 33.08 10.92 -15.70
C GLN A 304 33.45 10.47 -17.15
N PRO A 305 32.59 10.50 -18.21
CA PRO A 305 31.11 10.57 -18.37
C PRO A 305 30.60 9.40 -19.30
N GLU A 306 29.35 9.20 -19.73
CA GLU A 306 28.52 9.96 -20.70
C GLU A 306 27.07 9.41 -20.83
N SER A 307 26.24 10.24 -21.45
CA SER A 307 24.81 10.29 -21.75
C SER A 307 24.16 9.15 -22.56
N ILE A 308 22.81 9.05 -22.52
CA ILE A 308 21.88 9.05 -23.68
C ILE A 308 20.40 9.18 -23.22
N GLU A 309 19.58 9.63 -24.18
CA GLU A 309 18.36 10.43 -24.16
C GLU A 309 17.01 9.72 -23.86
N ASN A 310 16.02 10.59 -23.64
CA ASN A 310 14.61 10.39 -23.33
C ASN A 310 13.72 9.88 -24.48
N LEU A 311 12.66 9.14 -24.13
CA LEU A 311 11.38 9.05 -24.87
C LEU A 311 10.20 8.88 -23.88
N PRO A 312 8.95 9.23 -24.27
CA PRO A 312 7.98 9.88 -23.37
C PRO A 312 7.14 8.93 -22.52
N SER A 313 6.86 9.35 -21.28
CA SER A 313 5.96 8.66 -20.35
C SER A 313 4.49 8.88 -20.72
N ARG A 314 3.76 7.79 -20.92
CA ARG A 314 2.29 7.79 -21.00
C ARG A 314 1.73 7.77 -19.59
N ARG A 315 0.82 8.70 -19.29
CA ARG A 315 0.09 8.77 -18.01
C ARG A 315 -0.69 7.47 -17.78
N LEU A 316 -0.28 6.72 -16.76
CA LEU A 316 -1.07 5.65 -16.18
C LEU A 316 -1.71 6.18 -14.89
N THR A 317 -3.03 6.12 -14.83
CA THR A 317 -3.82 6.49 -13.65
C THR A 317 -3.98 5.26 -12.75
N ASN A 318 -3.15 5.18 -11.71
CA ASN A 318 -3.25 4.14 -10.67
C ASN A 318 -4.50 4.35 -9.81
N SER A 319 -5.23 3.29 -9.50
CA SER A 319 -6.53 3.33 -8.80
C SER A 319 -6.45 3.26 -7.26
N ASN A 320 -5.25 3.11 -6.68
CA ASN A 320 -5.02 3.09 -5.22
C ASN A 320 -4.10 4.25 -4.79
N ASN A 321 -4.48 5.48 -5.15
CA ASN A 321 -3.59 6.64 -5.06
C ASN A 321 -3.57 7.31 -3.68
N TRP A 322 -2.86 6.68 -2.75
CA TRP A 322 -2.24 7.44 -1.65
C TRP A 322 -0.93 8.11 -2.06
N LEU A 323 -0.42 7.83 -3.27
CA LEU A 323 0.85 8.39 -3.79
C LEU A 323 0.64 9.56 -4.77
N ASN A 324 -0.60 9.78 -5.24
CA ASN A 324 -0.94 10.86 -6.17
C ASN A 324 -1.79 11.92 -5.46
N LEU A 325 -1.18 12.61 -4.51
CA LEU A 325 -1.89 13.55 -3.61
C LEU A 325 -1.44 14.99 -3.84
N ASP A 326 -2.36 15.92 -3.54
CA ASP A 326 -2.18 17.38 -3.53
C ASP A 326 -1.79 17.93 -2.15
#